data_AF-A0A9Q0HBR3-F1
#
_entry.id   AF-A0A9Q0HBR3-F1
#
_cell.length_a   1.000
_cell.length_b   1.000
_cell.length_c   1.000
_cell.angle_alpha   90.00
_cell.angle_beta   90.00
_cell.angle_gamma   90.00
#
_symmetry.space_group_name_H-M   'P 1'
#
loop_
_entity.id
_entity.type
_entity.pdbx_description
1 polymer ?
#
loop_
_entity_poly.entity_id
_entity_poly.type
_entity_poly.pdbx_seq_one_letter_code
_entity_poly.pdbx_strand_id
1 'polypeptide(L)'
;MAMGHLVPMVELGKLILRHYHHRFSVTILIAEGPLDTPDVTTFLRHISESTHSIYFHYLPSFSMNPSLHGNRASSFVDLINLNNPNLRQALQTISKTYSVRAFVIDFFGNLALNVASDLGIPTYYFLTGGAVTLSFFLHLPTIHNQTTKSFKDIPTTHLHFPGLPSIPASNLPEPVLDREDPAYNYFVEISLNLRRSKGIMVNTFECLESPLIKIITDGLYVPDAPTPPVYCIGPLIASPENKEGITVNQCISWLDSQPSQSVVFLCFGSRGVFSTAQVREIAIGLEKSGQRFLWVVRNPVSENNNINYSEENKEPDLEHMNKAFLVEEMKLAMSMEKLEDGLVSAAEVENKIRALMEWEEGRLLREKSRKMKEEAMDVWSDCGSSMIAFARLAESWVDRRYNHYCEQMQMVVNSFDSVMGFGAATPYTSLAQKAMSRHFRCLKDSIAAQLKHTCELLGEKDGTRASGVTKGETPRLKLLEQSLKQQQAFHQMGMTDQEAWRP
;
A
#
# COMPACT_ATOMS: atom_id res chain seq x y z
N MET A 1 -15.65 -6.35 -3.50
CA MET A 1 -14.22 -6.16 -3.23
C MET A 1 -13.44 -6.30 -4.52
N ALA A 2 -12.57 -5.34 -4.84
CA ALA A 2 -11.74 -5.41 -6.06
C ALA A 2 -10.37 -6.02 -5.75
N MET A 3 -9.89 -6.92 -6.62
CA MET A 3 -8.59 -7.59 -6.48
C MET A 3 -7.41 -6.61 -6.37
N GLY A 4 -7.52 -5.43 -6.99
CA GLY A 4 -6.51 -4.37 -6.93
C GLY A 4 -6.27 -3.78 -5.53
N HIS A 5 -7.19 -3.98 -4.59
CA HIS A 5 -7.03 -3.54 -3.19
C HIS A 5 -6.67 -4.71 -2.27
N LEU A 6 -7.29 -5.87 -2.51
CA LEU A 6 -7.10 -7.05 -1.66
C LEU A 6 -5.71 -7.67 -1.81
N VAL A 7 -5.21 -7.81 -3.05
CA VAL A 7 -3.91 -8.45 -3.30
C VAL A 7 -2.77 -7.66 -2.63
N PRO A 8 -2.63 -6.33 -2.82
CA PRO A 8 -1.59 -5.58 -2.13
C PRO A 8 -1.72 -5.64 -0.60
N MET A 9 -2.95 -5.65 -0.05
CA MET A 9 -3.16 -5.76 1.39
C MET A 9 -2.67 -7.09 1.97
N VAL A 10 -2.90 -8.19 1.24
CA VAL A 10 -2.36 -9.51 1.60
C VAL A 10 -0.83 -9.53 1.49
N GLU A 11 -0.26 -8.98 0.42
CA GLU A 11 1.20 -8.93 0.26
C GLU A 11 1.88 -8.05 1.32
N LEU A 12 1.25 -6.95 1.75
CA LEU A 12 1.69 -6.17 2.91
C LEU A 12 1.69 -7.03 4.18
N GLY A 13 0.62 -7.80 4.42
CA GLY A 13 0.55 -8.75 5.54
C GLY A 13 1.67 -9.80 5.50
N LYS A 14 1.94 -10.39 4.34
CA LYS A 14 3.04 -11.34 4.13
C LYS A 14 4.40 -10.68 4.40
N LEU A 15 4.62 -9.45 3.93
CA LEU A 15 5.86 -8.70 4.17
C LEU A 15 6.09 -8.46 5.67
N ILE A 16 5.05 -8.02 6.40
CA ILE A 16 5.10 -7.83 7.85
C ILE A 16 5.52 -9.11 8.56
N LEU A 17 4.88 -10.23 8.23
CA LEU A 17 5.19 -11.50 8.88
C LEU A 17 6.58 -12.02 8.49
N ARG A 18 6.99 -11.87 7.22
CA ARG A 18 8.32 -12.28 6.76
C ARG A 18 9.44 -11.66 7.59
N HIS A 19 9.35 -10.37 7.91
CA HIS A 19 10.41 -9.65 8.64
C HIS A 19 10.17 -9.58 10.15
N TYR A 20 8.90 -9.61 10.59
CA TYR A 20 8.52 -9.29 11.97
C TYR A 20 7.50 -10.27 12.58
N HIS A 21 7.40 -11.53 12.11
CA HIS A 21 6.49 -12.54 12.70
C HIS A 21 6.65 -12.73 14.23
N HIS A 22 7.84 -12.52 14.77
CA HIS A 22 8.10 -12.63 16.21
C HIS A 22 7.57 -11.44 17.02
N ARG A 23 7.19 -10.33 16.36
CA ARG A 23 6.68 -9.10 17.00
C ARG A 23 5.23 -8.80 16.66
N PHE A 24 4.78 -9.20 15.47
CA PHE A 24 3.45 -8.88 14.96
C PHE A 24 2.73 -10.12 14.47
N SER A 25 1.44 -10.16 14.78
CA SER A 25 0.45 -11.00 14.10
C SER A 25 -0.37 -10.12 13.15
N VAL A 26 -0.82 -10.68 12.03
CA VAL A 26 -1.65 -9.95 11.06
C VAL A 26 -3.04 -10.56 11.01
N THR A 27 -4.05 -9.71 11.20
CA THR A 27 -5.47 -10.04 11.01
C THR A 27 -6.05 -9.13 9.94
N ILE A 28 -6.60 -9.72 8.88
CA ILE A 28 -7.29 -8.99 7.80
C ILE A 28 -8.80 -9.08 8.07
N LEU A 29 -9.44 -7.92 8.23
CA LEU A 29 -10.89 -7.82 8.40
C LEU A 29 -11.54 -7.75 7.01
N ILE A 30 -12.44 -8.68 6.71
CA ILE A 30 -13.11 -8.80 5.41
C ILE A 30 -14.56 -8.38 5.56
N ALA A 31 -14.98 -7.35 4.84
CA ALA A 31 -16.38 -7.01 4.64
C ALA A 31 -16.88 -7.66 3.34
N GLU A 32 -17.57 -8.79 3.44
CA GLU A 32 -18.14 -9.46 2.26
C GLU A 32 -19.38 -8.72 1.76
N GLY A 33 -19.45 -8.55 0.44
CA GLY A 33 -20.53 -7.86 -0.24
C GLY A 33 -21.17 -8.70 -1.34
N PRO A 34 -22.41 -8.38 -1.74
CA PRO A 34 -23.10 -9.06 -2.84
C PRO A 34 -22.43 -8.85 -4.21
N LEU A 35 -21.45 -7.94 -4.30
CA LEU A 35 -20.67 -7.64 -5.50
C LEU A 35 -19.32 -8.40 -5.55
N ASP A 36 -19.05 -9.29 -4.59
CA ASP A 36 -17.83 -10.08 -4.59
C ASP A 36 -17.87 -11.13 -5.70
N THR A 37 -16.78 -11.23 -6.47
CA THR A 37 -16.67 -12.18 -7.57
C THR A 37 -16.16 -13.53 -7.06
N PRO A 38 -16.45 -14.64 -7.75
CA PRO A 38 -15.87 -15.96 -7.43
C PRO A 38 -14.34 -15.95 -7.34
N ASP A 39 -13.67 -15.05 -8.07
CA ASP A 39 -12.22 -14.86 -8.04
C ASP A 39 -11.74 -14.38 -6.67
N VAL A 40 -12.46 -13.46 -6.01
CA VAL A 40 -12.12 -12.95 -4.67
C VAL A 40 -12.22 -14.06 -3.64
N THR A 41 -13.32 -14.80 -3.63
CA THR A 41 -13.51 -15.93 -2.71
C THR A 41 -12.44 -17.01 -2.92
N THR A 42 -12.08 -17.28 -4.18
CA THR A 42 -11.04 -18.26 -4.52
C THR A 42 -9.66 -17.81 -4.09
N PHE A 43 -9.33 -16.54 -4.28
CA PHE A 43 -8.10 -15.96 -3.80
C PHE A 43 -7.99 -16.03 -2.27
N LEU A 44 -9.00 -15.58 -1.53
CA LEU A 44 -8.99 -15.62 -0.06
C LEU A 44 -8.84 -17.04 0.48
N ARG A 45 -9.53 -18.02 -0.12
CA ARG A 45 -9.39 -19.43 0.23
C ARG A 45 -7.96 -19.93 0.02
N HIS A 46 -7.38 -19.64 -1.15
CA HIS A 46 -6.02 -20.02 -1.47
C HIS A 46 -5.00 -19.41 -0.48
N ILE A 47 -5.17 -18.14 -0.11
CA ILE A 47 -4.28 -17.49 0.86
C ILE A 47 -4.45 -18.10 2.26
N SER A 48 -5.69 -18.39 2.67
CA SER A 48 -5.96 -19.06 3.96
C SER A 48 -5.28 -20.44 4.04
N GLU A 49 -5.27 -21.20 2.93
CA GLU A 49 -4.64 -22.53 2.84
C GLU A 49 -3.10 -22.46 2.73
N SER A 50 -2.56 -21.46 2.03
CA SER A 50 -1.11 -21.33 1.80
C SER A 50 -0.38 -20.54 2.89
N THR A 51 -1.07 -19.63 3.57
CA THR A 51 -0.47 -18.64 4.48
C THR A 51 -1.19 -18.64 5.84
N HIS A 52 -0.97 -19.71 6.62
CA HIS A 52 -1.58 -19.92 7.94
C HIS A 52 -1.24 -18.84 9.00
N SER A 53 -0.25 -17.98 8.73
CA SER A 53 0.18 -16.89 9.61
C SER A 53 -0.66 -15.61 9.47
N ILE A 54 -1.54 -15.53 8.46
CA ILE A 54 -2.50 -14.43 8.29
C ILE A 54 -3.88 -14.92 8.73
N TYR A 55 -4.50 -14.20 9.67
CA TYR A 55 -5.85 -14.50 10.14
C TYR A 55 -6.88 -13.68 9.37
N PHE A 56 -7.91 -14.32 8.84
CA PHE A 56 -9.05 -13.63 8.22
C PHE A 56 -10.22 -13.58 9.20
N HIS A 57 -10.75 -12.38 9.44
CA HIS A 57 -11.95 -12.18 10.24
C HIS A 57 -13.04 -11.56 9.38
N TYR A 58 -14.09 -12.34 9.12
CA TYR A 58 -15.21 -11.95 8.28
C TYR A 58 -16.23 -11.17 9.11
N LEU A 59 -16.50 -9.93 8.69
CA LEU A 59 -17.57 -9.12 9.25
C LEU A 59 -18.93 -9.62 8.73
N PRO A 60 -20.03 -9.39 9.48
CA PRO A 60 -21.36 -9.78 9.05
C PRO A 60 -21.72 -9.22 7.65
N SER A 61 -22.31 -10.08 6.82
CA SER A 61 -22.82 -9.67 5.50
C SER A 61 -24.16 -8.94 5.65
N PHE A 62 -24.37 -7.91 4.82
CA PHE A 62 -25.65 -7.19 4.72
C PHE A 62 -26.30 -7.45 3.36
N SER A 63 -27.61 -7.68 3.35
CA SER A 63 -28.39 -7.64 2.11
C SER A 63 -28.49 -6.19 1.64
N MET A 64 -27.82 -5.84 0.54
CA MET A 64 -28.04 -4.53 -0.09
C MET A 64 -29.46 -4.43 -0.64
N ASN A 65 -30.11 -3.30 -0.37
CA ASN A 65 -31.37 -2.98 -1.02
C ASN A 65 -31.06 -2.54 -2.47
N PRO A 66 -31.57 -3.20 -3.52
CA PRO A 66 -31.24 -2.90 -4.91
C PRO A 66 -31.63 -1.49 -5.38
N SER A 67 -32.37 -0.73 -4.56
CA SER A 67 -32.85 0.62 -4.84
C SER A 67 -31.83 1.73 -4.56
N LEU A 68 -30.59 1.40 -4.17
CA LEU A 68 -29.48 2.37 -4.13
C LEU A 68 -29.08 2.71 -5.57
N HIS A 69 -29.73 3.71 -6.16
CA HIS A 69 -29.50 4.24 -7.51
C HIS A 69 -28.15 4.99 -7.67
N GLY A 70 -27.07 4.48 -7.07
CA GLY A 70 -25.72 5.05 -7.15
C GLY A 70 -24.76 4.23 -8.01
N ASN A 71 -23.64 4.83 -8.42
CA ASN A 71 -22.57 4.12 -9.11
C ASN A 71 -21.97 2.99 -8.22
N ARG A 72 -21.25 2.03 -8.82
CA ARG A 72 -20.72 0.87 -8.07
C ARG A 72 -19.72 1.23 -6.97
N ALA A 73 -18.98 2.34 -7.13
CA ALA A 73 -18.02 2.81 -6.14
C ALA A 73 -18.74 3.31 -4.87
N SER A 74 -19.85 4.05 -5.02
CA SER A 74 -20.67 4.48 -3.88
C SER A 74 -21.25 3.28 -3.14
N SER A 75 -21.71 2.27 -3.88
CA SER A 75 -22.20 1.01 -3.29
C SER A 75 -21.12 0.28 -2.46
N PHE A 76 -19.86 0.29 -2.93
CA PHE A 76 -18.75 -0.30 -2.17
C PHE A 76 -18.44 0.49 -0.89
N VAL A 77 -18.40 1.82 -0.98
CA VAL A 77 -18.21 2.71 0.18
C VAL A 77 -19.32 2.51 1.21
N ASP A 78 -20.58 2.46 0.78
CA ASP A 78 -21.73 2.26 1.65
C ASP A 78 -21.65 0.93 2.40
N LEU A 79 -21.25 -0.16 1.72
CA LEU A 79 -21.08 -1.47 2.34
C LEU A 79 -20.03 -1.45 3.46
N ILE A 80 -18.88 -0.81 3.22
CA ILE A 80 -17.81 -0.67 4.22
C ILE A 80 -18.32 0.18 5.40
N ASN A 81 -19.01 1.28 5.11
CA ASN A 81 -19.51 2.20 6.12
C ASN A 81 -20.61 1.59 7.00
N LEU A 82 -21.53 0.82 6.42
CA LEU A 82 -22.56 0.07 7.15
C LEU A 82 -21.97 -0.96 8.11
N ASN A 83 -20.75 -1.45 7.81
CA ASN A 83 -20.02 -2.37 8.67
C ASN A 83 -19.30 -1.69 9.84
N ASN A 84 -19.26 -0.36 9.95
CA ASN A 84 -18.54 0.33 11.02
C ASN A 84 -18.94 -0.09 12.46
N PRO A 85 -20.21 -0.37 12.79
CA PRO A 85 -20.57 -0.93 14.10
C PRO A 85 -19.94 -2.31 14.35
N ASN A 86 -19.94 -3.19 13.34
CA ASN A 86 -19.33 -4.51 13.42
C ASN A 86 -17.80 -4.41 13.52
N LEU A 87 -17.20 -3.50 12.75
CA LEU A 87 -15.78 -3.17 12.84
C LEU A 87 -15.40 -2.73 14.25
N ARG A 88 -16.18 -1.83 14.87
CA ARG A 88 -15.95 -1.40 16.25
C ARG A 88 -15.93 -2.59 17.21
N GLN A 89 -16.92 -3.48 17.11
CA GLN A 89 -17.01 -4.67 17.94
C GLN A 89 -15.82 -5.62 17.71
N ALA A 90 -15.42 -5.82 16.46
CA ALA A 90 -14.28 -6.66 16.09
C ALA A 90 -12.98 -6.08 16.68
N LEU A 91 -12.72 -4.78 16.50
CA LEU A 91 -11.54 -4.10 17.06
C LEU A 91 -11.52 -4.15 18.60
N GLN A 92 -12.66 -3.95 19.26
CA GLN A 92 -12.77 -4.10 20.71
C GLN A 92 -12.48 -5.53 21.16
N THR A 93 -12.98 -6.53 20.43
CA THR A 93 -12.76 -7.95 20.74
C THR A 93 -11.29 -8.32 20.57
N ILE A 94 -10.66 -7.92 19.46
CA ILE A 94 -9.23 -8.12 19.23
C ILE A 94 -8.41 -7.44 20.33
N SER A 95 -8.80 -6.23 20.74
CA SER A 95 -8.10 -5.45 21.77
C SER A 95 -8.15 -6.08 23.18
N LYS A 96 -9.05 -7.05 23.43
CA LYS A 96 -9.07 -7.81 24.69
C LYS A 96 -7.91 -8.81 24.79
N THR A 97 -7.43 -9.30 23.65
CA THR A 97 -6.39 -10.34 23.58
C THR A 97 -5.05 -9.76 23.11
N TYR A 98 -5.08 -8.78 22.22
CA TYR A 98 -3.89 -8.23 21.57
C TYR A 98 -3.78 -6.71 21.76
N SER A 99 -2.55 -6.20 21.84
CA SER A 99 -2.30 -4.77 21.71
C SER A 99 -2.26 -4.40 20.23
N VAL A 100 -3.31 -3.73 19.73
CA VAL A 100 -3.38 -3.30 18.32
C VAL A 100 -2.40 -2.15 18.09
N ARG A 101 -1.32 -2.42 17.35
CA ARG A 101 -0.25 -1.44 17.08
C ARG A 101 -0.51 -0.54 15.87
N ALA A 102 -1.21 -1.07 14.88
CA ALA A 102 -1.60 -0.36 13.68
C ALA A 102 -2.91 -0.93 13.16
N PHE A 103 -3.80 -0.05 12.71
CA PHE A 103 -4.96 -0.39 11.90
C PHE A 103 -4.73 0.20 10.51
N VAL A 104 -4.58 -0.66 9.50
CA VAL A 104 -4.26 -0.24 8.14
C VAL A 104 -5.54 -0.30 7.31
N ILE A 105 -5.89 0.82 6.68
CA ILE A 105 -7.10 0.95 5.85
C ILE A 105 -6.75 1.40 4.45
N ASP A 106 -7.55 0.99 3.48
CA ASP A 106 -7.54 1.60 2.15
C ASP A 106 -8.39 2.89 2.17
N PHE A 107 -8.36 3.68 1.08
CA PHE A 107 -9.13 4.93 1.04
C PHE A 107 -10.66 4.73 1.03
N PHE A 108 -11.17 3.59 0.55
CA PHE A 108 -12.59 3.22 0.67
C PHE A 108 -13.01 2.92 2.13
N GLY A 109 -12.03 2.65 3.00
CA GLY A 109 -12.22 2.52 4.45
C GLY A 109 -12.24 3.84 5.20
N ASN A 110 -12.34 5.00 4.54
CA ASN A 110 -12.11 6.32 5.16
C ASN A 110 -12.82 6.54 6.52
N LEU A 111 -14.11 6.19 6.63
CA LEU A 111 -14.86 6.41 7.87
C LEU A 111 -14.42 5.49 9.02
N ALA A 112 -13.74 4.39 8.72
CA ALA A 112 -13.16 3.50 9.72
C ALA A 112 -12.06 4.20 10.55
N LEU A 113 -11.46 5.28 10.03
CA LEU A 113 -10.53 6.13 10.78
C LEU A 113 -11.17 6.63 12.07
N ASN A 114 -12.41 7.13 12.02
CA ASN A 114 -13.10 7.67 13.20
C ASN A 114 -13.40 6.55 14.21
N VAL A 115 -13.83 5.38 13.73
CA VAL A 115 -14.06 4.20 14.60
C VAL A 115 -12.82 3.80 15.37
N ALA A 116 -11.67 3.71 14.69
CA ALA A 116 -10.40 3.36 15.31
C ALA A 116 -9.88 4.46 16.24
N SER A 117 -10.06 5.74 15.86
CA SER A 117 -9.70 6.89 16.68
C SER A 117 -10.44 6.92 18.02
N ASP A 118 -11.74 6.62 18.03
CA ASP A 118 -12.53 6.54 19.27
C ASP A 118 -12.02 5.45 20.22
N LEU A 119 -11.35 4.43 19.69
CA LEU A 119 -10.74 3.34 20.45
C LEU A 119 -9.26 3.61 20.79
N GLY A 120 -8.70 4.77 20.39
CA GLY A 120 -7.29 5.10 20.60
C GLY A 120 -6.32 4.25 19.77
N ILE A 121 -6.80 3.63 18.69
CA ILE A 121 -6.03 2.75 17.81
C ILE A 121 -5.36 3.60 16.71
N PRO A 122 -4.02 3.50 16.52
CA PRO A 122 -3.30 4.20 15.45
C PRO A 122 -3.73 3.72 14.06
N THR A 123 -4.27 4.62 13.23
CA THR A 123 -4.70 4.29 11.88
C THR A 123 -3.72 4.80 10.83
N TYR A 124 -3.41 3.95 9.85
CA TYR A 124 -2.56 4.23 8.71
C TYR A 124 -3.34 4.00 7.42
N TYR A 125 -3.13 4.83 6.41
CA TYR A 125 -3.64 4.56 5.07
C TYR A 125 -2.64 3.73 4.29
N PHE A 126 -3.13 2.78 3.50
CA PHE A 126 -2.36 2.13 2.45
C PHE A 126 -2.97 2.44 1.10
N LEU A 127 -2.32 3.33 0.36
CA LEU A 127 -2.66 3.64 -1.02
C LEU A 127 -1.97 2.63 -1.94
N THR A 128 -2.78 1.83 -2.64
CA THR A 128 -2.30 0.82 -3.58
C THR A 128 -1.82 1.41 -4.91
N GLY A 129 -2.01 2.72 -5.11
CA GLY A 129 -1.42 3.51 -6.19
C GLY A 129 -0.07 4.15 -5.82
N GLY A 130 0.49 4.92 -6.76
CA GLY A 130 1.78 5.60 -6.61
C GLY A 130 1.71 6.98 -5.96
N ALA A 131 2.82 7.72 -6.00
CA ALA A 131 2.93 9.08 -5.50
C ALA A 131 2.02 10.05 -6.27
N VAL A 132 1.78 9.82 -7.57
CA VAL A 132 0.75 10.56 -8.36
C VAL A 132 -0.61 10.51 -7.67
N THR A 133 -1.04 9.31 -7.25
CA THR A 133 -2.31 9.12 -6.52
C THR A 133 -2.32 9.85 -5.18
N LEU A 134 -1.24 9.73 -4.41
CA LEU A 134 -1.11 10.46 -3.14
C LEU A 134 -1.19 11.98 -3.35
N SER A 135 -0.50 12.48 -4.37
CA SER A 135 -0.45 13.90 -4.70
C SER A 135 -1.84 14.46 -5.01
N PHE A 136 -2.66 13.69 -5.75
CA PHE A 136 -4.04 14.05 -6.03
C PHE A 136 -4.85 14.23 -4.76
N PHE A 137 -4.86 13.22 -3.87
CA PHE A 137 -5.60 13.30 -2.62
C PHE A 137 -5.11 14.46 -1.74
N LEU A 138 -3.80 14.64 -1.55
CA LEU A 138 -3.31 15.72 -0.70
C LEU A 138 -3.64 17.11 -1.25
N HIS A 139 -3.62 17.28 -2.58
CA HIS A 139 -3.91 18.56 -3.22
C HIS A 139 -5.39 18.87 -3.38
N LEU A 140 -6.27 17.86 -3.38
CA LEU A 140 -7.71 18.02 -3.66
C LEU A 140 -8.37 19.15 -2.84
N PRO A 141 -8.10 19.33 -1.53
CA PRO A 141 -8.65 20.46 -0.78
C PRO A 141 -8.18 21.84 -1.29
N THR A 142 -6.95 21.92 -1.80
CA THR A 142 -6.40 23.17 -2.36
C THR A 142 -7.15 23.56 -3.63
N ILE A 143 -7.28 22.62 -4.58
CA ILE A 143 -8.03 22.87 -5.84
C ILE A 143 -9.53 23.07 -5.58
N HIS A 144 -10.11 22.36 -4.60
CA HIS A 144 -11.49 22.56 -4.16
C HIS A 144 -11.77 24.00 -3.73
N ASN A 145 -10.82 24.62 -3.03
CA ASN A 145 -10.92 26.00 -2.53
C ASN A 145 -10.65 27.07 -3.60
N GLN A 146 -10.07 26.72 -4.74
CA GLN A 146 -9.76 27.65 -5.82
C GLN A 146 -10.97 27.99 -6.71
N THR A 147 -12.03 27.18 -6.67
CA THR A 147 -13.21 27.36 -7.52
C THR A 147 -14.47 26.89 -6.80
N THR A 148 -15.61 27.51 -7.11
CA THR A 148 -16.93 27.05 -6.68
C THR A 148 -17.66 26.23 -7.74
N LYS A 149 -17.11 26.15 -8.96
CA LYS A 149 -17.71 25.41 -10.09
C LYS A 149 -17.36 23.92 -10.03
N SER A 150 -18.25 23.06 -10.52
CA SER A 150 -17.95 21.65 -10.79
C SER A 150 -16.93 21.52 -11.94
N PHE A 151 -15.99 20.58 -11.84
CA PHE A 151 -14.95 20.39 -12.84
C PHE A 151 -15.50 19.93 -14.20
N LYS A 152 -16.63 19.21 -14.21
CA LYS A 152 -17.37 18.88 -15.44
C LYS A 152 -17.84 20.10 -16.23
N ASP A 153 -18.07 21.24 -15.57
CA ASP A 153 -18.53 22.48 -16.19
C ASP A 153 -17.37 23.35 -16.72
N ILE A 154 -16.13 22.96 -16.40
CA ILE A 154 -14.92 23.67 -16.79
C ILE A 154 -13.86 22.71 -17.37
N PRO A 155 -14.23 21.81 -18.31
CA PRO A 155 -13.43 20.66 -18.70
C PRO A 155 -12.04 21.03 -19.27
N THR A 156 -11.93 22.20 -19.90
CA THR A 156 -10.69 22.73 -20.48
C THR A 156 -9.83 23.52 -19.50
N THR A 157 -10.30 23.75 -18.27
CA THR A 157 -9.50 24.43 -17.25
C THR A 157 -8.32 23.56 -16.86
N HIS A 158 -7.12 24.12 -16.98
CA HIS A 158 -5.88 23.45 -16.64
C HIS A 158 -5.58 23.61 -15.15
N LEU A 159 -5.55 22.49 -14.44
CA LEU A 159 -5.23 22.39 -13.02
C LEU A 159 -3.74 22.16 -12.84
N HIS A 160 -3.16 22.80 -11.82
CA HIS A 160 -1.74 22.72 -11.52
C HIS A 160 -1.51 21.86 -10.27
N PHE A 161 -0.76 20.78 -10.43
CA PHE A 161 -0.26 19.94 -9.34
C PHE A 161 1.27 20.09 -9.29
N PRO A 162 1.87 20.53 -8.18
CA PRO A 162 3.32 20.76 -8.11
C PRO A 162 4.16 19.54 -8.52
N GLY A 163 4.92 19.64 -9.62
CA GLY A 163 5.76 18.54 -10.11
C GLY A 163 5.05 17.52 -11.01
N LEU A 164 3.82 17.80 -11.44
CA LEU A 164 3.13 17.05 -12.49
C LEU A 164 2.87 17.96 -13.71
N PRO A 165 2.67 17.37 -14.91
CA PRO A 165 2.14 18.09 -16.06
C PRO A 165 0.82 18.77 -15.74
N SER A 166 0.49 19.82 -16.49
CA SER A 166 -0.79 20.50 -16.34
C SER A 166 -1.95 19.59 -16.74
N ILE A 167 -2.94 19.43 -15.85
CA ILE A 167 -4.00 18.43 -15.99
C ILE A 167 -5.33 19.13 -16.31
N PRO A 168 -5.96 18.88 -17.46
CA PRO A 168 -7.31 19.37 -17.73
C PRO A 168 -8.30 18.87 -16.67
N ALA A 169 -9.25 19.71 -16.28
CA ALA A 169 -10.25 19.35 -15.27
C ALA A 169 -11.06 18.11 -15.67
N SER A 170 -11.29 17.89 -16.98
CA SER A 170 -11.93 16.69 -17.52
C SER A 170 -11.15 15.39 -17.28
N ASN A 171 -9.85 15.48 -16.97
CA ASN A 171 -8.97 14.33 -16.75
C ASN A 171 -8.88 13.95 -15.27
N LEU A 172 -9.55 14.67 -14.38
CA LEU A 172 -9.69 14.24 -12.98
C LEU A 172 -10.57 12.98 -12.88
N PRO A 173 -10.45 12.21 -11.80
CA PRO A 173 -11.34 11.07 -11.55
C PRO A 173 -12.82 11.49 -11.57
N GLU A 174 -13.67 10.64 -12.14
CA GLU A 174 -15.09 10.92 -12.34
C GLU A 174 -15.82 11.37 -11.05
N PRO A 175 -15.61 10.73 -9.88
CA PRO A 175 -16.28 11.14 -8.64
C PRO A 175 -15.94 12.53 -8.13
N VAL A 176 -14.88 13.18 -8.63
CA VAL A 176 -14.59 14.57 -8.28
C VAL A 176 -15.04 15.56 -9.35
N LEU A 177 -15.62 15.11 -10.47
CA LEU A 177 -16.03 16.01 -11.56
C LEU A 177 -17.25 16.87 -11.20
N ASP A 178 -18.16 16.35 -10.37
CA ASP A 178 -19.37 17.05 -9.94
C ASP A 178 -19.39 17.31 -8.43
N ARG A 179 -19.37 18.59 -8.02
CA ARG A 179 -19.38 18.98 -6.61
C ARG A 179 -20.67 18.63 -5.87
N GLU A 180 -21.78 18.48 -6.62
CA GLU A 180 -23.07 18.11 -6.06
C GLU A 180 -23.24 16.59 -5.91
N ASP A 181 -22.32 15.80 -6.45
CA ASP A 181 -22.31 14.35 -6.27
C ASP A 181 -21.85 14.01 -4.83
N PRO A 182 -22.58 13.18 -4.07
CA PRO A 182 -22.14 12.72 -2.75
C PRO A 182 -20.73 12.12 -2.72
N ALA A 183 -20.29 11.47 -3.80
CA ALA A 183 -18.96 10.90 -3.93
C ALA A 183 -17.86 11.97 -3.93
N TYR A 184 -18.13 13.18 -4.42
CA TYR A 184 -17.18 14.29 -4.37
C TYR A 184 -16.78 14.63 -2.94
N ASN A 185 -17.78 14.78 -2.07
CA ASN A 185 -17.56 15.10 -0.65
C ASN A 185 -16.78 14.00 0.06
N TYR A 186 -17.02 12.74 -0.30
CA TYR A 186 -16.26 11.61 0.23
C TYR A 186 -14.76 11.69 -0.13
N PHE A 187 -14.42 12.06 -1.38
CA PHE A 187 -13.03 12.24 -1.80
C PHE A 187 -12.34 13.44 -1.13
N VAL A 188 -13.06 14.55 -0.95
CA VAL A 188 -12.56 15.68 -0.15
C VAL A 188 -12.32 15.26 1.30
N GLU A 189 -13.22 14.47 1.89
CA GLU A 189 -13.06 13.98 3.26
C GLU A 189 -11.87 13.03 3.42
N ILE A 190 -11.64 12.11 2.47
CA ILE A 190 -10.42 11.27 2.43
C ILE A 190 -9.17 12.14 2.54
N SER A 191 -9.13 13.22 1.77
CA SER A 191 -7.99 14.13 1.69
C SER A 191 -7.69 14.80 3.03
N LEU A 192 -8.73 15.20 3.76
CA LEU A 192 -8.61 15.78 5.11
C LEU A 192 -8.22 14.72 6.15
N ASN A 193 -8.74 13.50 6.02
CA ASN A 193 -8.46 12.41 6.95
C ASN A 193 -7.08 11.78 6.77
N LEU A 194 -6.54 11.75 5.55
CA LEU A 194 -5.14 11.40 5.28
C LEU A 194 -4.18 12.25 6.14
N ARG A 195 -4.46 13.57 6.24
CA ARG A 195 -3.69 14.52 7.08
C ARG A 195 -3.74 14.19 8.57
N ARG A 196 -4.82 13.55 9.03
CA ARG A 196 -5.06 13.16 10.43
C ARG A 196 -4.52 11.77 10.78
N SER A 197 -4.15 10.97 9.77
CA SER A 197 -3.65 9.61 9.95
C SER A 197 -2.27 9.59 10.62
N LYS A 198 -1.88 8.43 11.16
CA LYS A 198 -0.54 8.24 11.75
C LYS A 198 0.56 8.02 10.72
N GLY A 199 0.17 7.79 9.47
CA GLY A 199 1.08 7.67 8.35
C GLY A 199 0.38 7.09 7.13
N ILE A 200 1.01 7.30 5.97
CA ILE A 200 0.49 6.91 4.68
C ILE A 200 1.52 6.01 4.02
N MET A 201 1.14 4.76 3.79
CA MET A 201 1.89 3.82 2.97
C MET A 201 1.49 4.00 1.51
N VAL A 202 2.46 4.02 0.62
CA VAL A 202 2.26 4.16 -0.82
C VAL A 202 2.95 3.00 -1.51
N ASN A 203 2.26 2.33 -2.44
CA ASN A 203 2.81 1.21 -3.20
C ASN A 203 3.70 1.69 -4.36
N THR A 204 4.75 2.42 -4.01
CA THR A 204 5.78 2.94 -4.91
C THR A 204 7.16 2.88 -4.22
N PHE A 205 8.22 3.21 -4.94
CA PHE A 205 9.58 3.29 -4.40
C PHE A 205 10.26 4.58 -4.86
N GLU A 206 11.27 5.00 -4.10
CA GLU A 206 11.93 6.31 -4.25
C GLU A 206 12.34 6.59 -5.71
N CYS A 207 13.10 5.69 -6.35
CA CYS A 207 13.63 5.94 -7.69
C CYS A 207 12.55 6.04 -8.79
N LEU A 208 11.35 5.48 -8.56
CA LEU A 208 10.25 5.52 -9.53
C LEU A 208 9.66 6.93 -9.64
N GLU A 209 9.50 7.63 -8.50
CA GLU A 209 8.75 8.88 -8.39
C GLU A 209 9.48 9.95 -7.56
N SER A 210 10.81 9.87 -7.43
CA SER A 210 11.62 10.66 -6.48
C SER A 210 11.34 12.18 -6.53
N PRO A 211 11.28 12.85 -7.69
CA PRO A 211 10.98 14.29 -7.72
C PRO A 211 9.64 14.62 -7.07
N LEU A 212 8.62 13.81 -7.33
CA LEU A 212 7.28 14.01 -6.80
C LEU A 212 7.20 13.66 -5.31
N ILE A 213 7.83 12.56 -4.88
CA ILE A 213 7.91 12.17 -3.47
C ILE A 213 8.58 13.28 -2.65
N LYS A 214 9.66 13.88 -3.16
CA LYS A 214 10.33 15.00 -2.51
C LYS A 214 9.40 16.21 -2.38
N ILE A 215 8.70 16.59 -3.45
CA ILE A 215 7.76 17.72 -3.41
C ILE A 215 6.63 17.49 -2.39
N ILE A 216 6.09 16.27 -2.31
CA ILE A 216 5.06 15.91 -1.32
C ILE A 216 5.61 16.04 0.10
N THR A 217 6.79 15.48 0.35
CA THR A 217 7.42 15.47 1.69
C THR A 217 7.93 16.83 2.13
N ASP A 218 8.28 17.72 1.19
CA ASP A 218 8.65 19.12 1.45
C ASP A 218 7.43 20.00 1.82
N GLY A 219 6.20 19.48 1.75
CA GLY A 219 4.99 20.17 2.24
C GLY A 219 4.19 20.94 1.19
N LEU A 220 4.58 20.90 -0.09
CA LEU A 220 3.90 21.71 -1.14
C LEU A 220 2.45 21.29 -1.40
N TYR A 221 2.10 20.05 -1.04
CA TYR A 221 0.75 19.50 -1.22
C TYR A 221 -0.18 19.74 -0.03
N VAL A 222 0.36 20.13 1.12
CA VAL A 222 -0.38 20.43 2.35
C VAL A 222 0.14 21.77 2.91
N PRO A 223 -0.10 22.90 2.24
CA PRO A 223 0.53 24.18 2.61
C PRO A 223 0.08 24.72 3.98
N ASP A 224 -1.05 24.23 4.49
CA ASP A 224 -1.71 24.65 5.72
C ASP A 224 -1.44 23.75 6.93
N ALA A 225 -0.72 22.63 6.75
CA ALA A 225 -0.39 21.69 7.83
C ALA A 225 0.84 20.85 7.50
N PRO A 226 1.50 20.20 8.48
CA PRO A 226 2.58 19.26 8.18
C PRO A 226 2.09 18.09 7.32
N THR A 227 2.87 17.70 6.30
CA THR A 227 2.61 16.45 5.56
C THR A 227 2.75 15.27 6.51
N PRO A 228 1.77 14.35 6.58
CA PRO A 228 1.88 13.12 7.36
C PRO A 228 3.10 12.29 6.96
N PRO A 229 3.63 11.41 7.84
CA PRO A 229 4.70 10.50 7.45
C PRO A 229 4.29 9.65 6.25
N VAL A 230 5.06 9.73 5.16
CA VAL A 230 4.87 8.94 3.93
C VAL A 230 5.90 7.82 3.89
N TYR A 231 5.44 6.60 3.63
CA TYR A 231 6.27 5.40 3.53
C TYR A 231 6.09 4.77 2.14
N CYS A 232 7.07 4.95 1.27
CA CYS A 232 7.13 4.29 -0.03
C CYS A 232 7.59 2.84 0.16
N ILE A 233 6.65 1.91 0.20
CA ILE A 233 6.89 0.49 0.54
C ILE A 233 6.59 -0.44 -0.64
N GLY A 234 6.73 0.05 -1.87
CA GLY A 234 6.56 -0.73 -3.09
C GLY A 234 7.89 -1.22 -3.68
N PRO A 235 7.86 -2.01 -4.77
CA PRO A 235 6.64 -2.58 -5.35
C PRO A 235 6.16 -3.79 -4.52
N LEU A 236 4.91 -3.75 -4.06
CA LEU A 236 4.18 -4.87 -3.48
C LEU A 236 3.34 -5.51 -4.58
N ILE A 237 3.96 -6.45 -5.28
CA ILE A 237 3.33 -7.27 -6.31
C ILE A 237 3.04 -8.66 -5.75
N ALA A 238 2.02 -9.32 -6.29
CA ALA A 238 1.73 -10.70 -5.91
C ALA A 238 2.96 -11.57 -6.18
N SER A 239 3.26 -12.46 -5.22
CA SER A 239 4.27 -13.50 -5.46
C SER A 239 3.87 -14.31 -6.70
N PRO A 240 4.84 -14.77 -7.52
CA PRO A 240 4.53 -15.66 -8.63
C PRO A 240 3.94 -16.95 -8.07
N GLU A 241 2.61 -17.06 -8.12
CA GLU A 241 1.92 -18.30 -7.81
C GLU A 241 2.04 -19.22 -9.03
N ASN A 242 2.41 -20.48 -8.78
CA ASN A 242 2.26 -21.55 -9.77
C ASN A 242 0.74 -21.79 -9.96
N LYS A 243 0.07 -20.90 -10.70
CA LYS A 243 -1.33 -21.10 -11.08
C LYS A 243 -1.36 -22.19 -12.13
N GLU A 244 -1.51 -23.43 -11.67
CA GLU A 244 -1.72 -24.59 -12.51
C GLU A 244 -3.14 -24.54 -13.11
N GLY A 245 -3.24 -23.93 -14.28
CA GLY A 245 -4.43 -24.00 -15.13
C GLY A 245 -4.03 -24.41 -16.53
N ILE A 246 -4.81 -25.30 -17.16
CA ILE A 246 -4.52 -25.83 -18.52
C ILE A 246 -4.24 -24.68 -19.50
N THR A 247 -5.07 -23.63 -19.48
CA THR A 247 -4.92 -22.46 -20.35
C THR A 247 -3.68 -21.63 -20.04
N VAL A 248 -3.33 -21.44 -18.75
CA VAL A 248 -2.12 -20.71 -18.35
C VAL A 248 -0.88 -21.45 -18.84
N ASN A 249 -0.82 -22.77 -18.60
CA ASN A 249 0.29 -23.60 -19.02
C ASN A 249 0.46 -23.62 -20.55
N GLN A 250 -0.63 -23.60 -21.32
CA GLN A 250 -0.59 -23.49 -22.78
C GLN A 250 -0.06 -22.12 -23.24
N CYS A 251 -0.51 -21.02 -22.64
CA CYS A 251 -0.02 -19.68 -22.97
C CYS A 251 1.47 -19.51 -22.66
N ILE A 252 1.92 -20.01 -21.50
CA ILE A 252 3.34 -19.97 -21.12
C ILE A 252 4.18 -20.83 -22.07
N SER A 253 3.75 -22.05 -22.37
CA SER A 253 4.45 -22.91 -23.35
C SER A 253 4.53 -22.27 -24.74
N TRP A 254 3.48 -21.56 -25.16
CA TRP A 254 3.50 -20.81 -26.41
C TRP A 254 4.50 -19.64 -26.35
N LEU A 255 4.56 -18.89 -25.26
CA LEU A 255 5.53 -17.80 -25.05
C LEU A 255 6.97 -18.32 -25.06
N ASP A 256 7.23 -19.46 -24.42
CA ASP A 256 8.56 -20.09 -24.38
C ASP A 256 9.09 -20.48 -25.78
N SER A 257 8.18 -20.71 -26.73
CA SER A 257 8.54 -21.00 -28.13
C SER A 257 8.79 -19.75 -28.99
N GLN A 258 8.55 -18.53 -28.47
CA GLN A 258 8.76 -17.29 -29.21
C GLN A 258 10.18 -16.74 -29.00
N PRO A 259 10.74 -15.99 -29.97
CA PRO A 259 11.99 -15.27 -29.76
C PRO A 259 11.90 -14.28 -28.59
N SER A 260 13.03 -14.06 -27.90
CA SER A 260 13.12 -13.07 -26.81
C SER A 260 12.65 -11.69 -27.28
N GLN A 261 11.85 -11.02 -26.42
CA GLN A 261 11.37 -9.66 -26.63
C GLN A 261 10.55 -9.46 -27.93
N SER A 262 9.86 -10.51 -28.42
CA SER A 262 9.14 -10.47 -29.70
C SER A 262 7.61 -10.48 -29.61
N VAL A 263 7.04 -10.56 -28.41
CA VAL A 263 5.59 -10.66 -28.20
C VAL A 263 5.06 -9.44 -27.46
N VAL A 264 4.00 -8.83 -27.98
CA VAL A 264 3.22 -7.79 -27.30
C VAL A 264 2.16 -8.43 -26.42
N PHE A 265 2.15 -8.13 -25.13
CA PHE A 265 1.09 -8.58 -24.22
C PHE A 265 0.04 -7.48 -24.08
N LEU A 266 -1.23 -7.83 -24.35
CA LEU A 266 -2.37 -6.93 -24.22
C LEU A 266 -3.32 -7.45 -23.13
N CYS A 267 -3.49 -6.67 -22.07
CA CYS A 267 -4.36 -6.97 -20.96
C CYS A 267 -4.92 -5.67 -20.36
N PHE A 268 -6.24 -5.60 -20.25
CA PHE A 268 -6.96 -4.41 -19.75
C PHE A 268 -7.55 -4.66 -18.34
N GLY A 269 -6.96 -5.58 -17.59
CA GLY A 269 -7.37 -5.89 -16.22
C GLY A 269 -8.70 -6.64 -16.10
N SER A 270 -9.21 -6.71 -14.86
CA SER A 270 -10.46 -7.41 -14.55
C SER A 270 -11.70 -6.64 -14.99
N ARG A 271 -11.58 -5.31 -15.13
CA ARG A 271 -12.70 -4.39 -15.40
C ARG A 271 -12.63 -3.72 -16.78
N GLY A 272 -11.53 -3.83 -17.53
CA GLY A 272 -11.43 -3.26 -18.87
C GLY A 272 -12.26 -4.03 -19.88
N VAL A 273 -13.35 -3.41 -20.34
CA VAL A 273 -14.24 -3.94 -21.38
C VAL A 273 -14.42 -2.87 -22.44
N PHE A 274 -14.44 -3.27 -23.70
CA PHE A 274 -14.56 -2.38 -24.85
C PHE A 274 -15.81 -2.69 -25.66
N SER A 275 -16.29 -1.70 -26.40
CA SER A 275 -17.35 -1.88 -27.40
C SER A 275 -16.88 -2.84 -28.50
N THR A 276 -17.83 -3.50 -29.17
CA THR A 276 -17.53 -4.37 -30.31
C THR A 276 -16.73 -3.63 -31.39
N ALA A 277 -17.06 -2.35 -31.64
CA ALA A 277 -16.32 -1.50 -32.57
C ALA A 277 -14.86 -1.35 -32.16
N GLN A 278 -14.58 -1.00 -30.89
CA GLN A 278 -13.22 -0.82 -30.42
C GLN A 278 -12.42 -2.14 -30.39
N VAL A 279 -13.05 -3.27 -30.02
CA VAL A 279 -12.43 -4.60 -30.10
C VAL A 279 -12.04 -4.95 -31.54
N ARG A 280 -12.90 -4.61 -32.52
CA ARG A 280 -12.60 -4.82 -33.95
C ARG A 280 -11.41 -3.98 -34.39
N GLU A 281 -11.33 -2.70 -34.03
CA GLU A 281 -10.18 -1.85 -34.39
C GLU A 281 -8.88 -2.38 -33.79
N ILE A 282 -8.89 -2.83 -32.52
CA ILE A 282 -7.72 -3.46 -31.87
C ILE A 282 -7.30 -4.72 -32.62
N ALA A 283 -8.25 -5.60 -32.98
CA ALA A 283 -7.95 -6.84 -33.69
C ALA A 283 -7.30 -6.59 -35.06
N ILE A 284 -7.86 -5.65 -35.85
CA ILE A 284 -7.33 -5.29 -37.17
C ILE A 284 -5.94 -4.65 -37.03
N GLY A 285 -5.76 -3.75 -36.07
CA GLY A 285 -4.46 -3.11 -35.83
C GLY A 285 -3.37 -4.09 -35.40
N LEU A 286 -3.72 -5.05 -34.53
CA LEU A 286 -2.84 -6.15 -34.13
C LEU A 286 -2.44 -7.01 -35.33
N GLU A 287 -3.40 -7.43 -36.15
CA GLU A 287 -3.14 -8.23 -37.37
C GLU A 287 -2.21 -7.50 -38.33
N LYS A 288 -2.53 -6.23 -38.64
CA LYS A 288 -1.73 -5.41 -39.56
C LYS A 288 -0.33 -5.09 -39.04
N SER A 289 -0.14 -5.05 -37.72
CA SER A 289 1.18 -4.79 -37.14
C SER A 289 2.23 -5.84 -37.51
N GLY A 290 1.79 -7.06 -37.88
CA GLY A 290 2.69 -8.19 -38.13
C GLY A 290 3.45 -8.67 -36.90
N GLN A 291 3.21 -8.08 -35.72
CA GLN A 291 3.86 -8.44 -34.47
C GLN A 291 3.16 -9.64 -33.83
N ARG A 292 3.94 -10.47 -33.13
CA ARG A 292 3.35 -11.53 -32.29
C ARG A 292 2.67 -10.86 -31.10
N PHE A 293 1.50 -11.35 -30.72
CA PHE A 293 0.80 -10.81 -29.56
C PHE A 293 0.13 -11.93 -28.75
N LEU A 294 -0.01 -11.68 -27.45
CA LEU A 294 -0.86 -12.43 -26.55
C LEU A 294 -1.89 -11.46 -25.98
N TRP A 295 -3.16 -11.63 -26.34
CA TRP A 295 -4.23 -10.72 -25.96
C TRP A 295 -5.28 -11.42 -25.10
N VAL A 296 -5.47 -10.90 -23.89
CA VAL A 296 -6.56 -11.33 -22.99
C VAL A 296 -7.83 -10.58 -23.37
N VAL A 297 -8.72 -11.24 -24.11
CA VAL A 297 -9.98 -10.67 -24.60
C VAL A 297 -11.12 -10.96 -23.62
N ARG A 298 -11.91 -9.94 -23.29
CA ARG A 298 -13.21 -10.10 -22.61
C ARG A 298 -14.33 -9.92 -23.62
N ASN A 299 -15.46 -10.60 -23.41
CA ASN A 299 -16.62 -10.47 -24.28
C ASN A 299 -17.09 -9.00 -24.32
N PRO A 300 -17.31 -8.42 -25.52
CA PRO A 300 -17.78 -7.05 -25.65
C PRO A 300 -19.21 -6.92 -25.13
N VAL A 301 -19.58 -5.71 -24.70
CA VAL A 301 -20.95 -5.42 -24.27
C VAL A 301 -21.85 -5.33 -25.52
N SER A 302 -22.96 -6.08 -25.55
CA SER A 302 -23.94 -6.03 -26.63
C SER A 302 -24.74 -4.73 -26.61
N GLU A 303 -24.88 -4.04 -27.74
CA GLU A 303 -25.63 -2.79 -27.90
C GLU A 303 -27.11 -2.88 -27.46
N ASN A 304 -27.68 -4.08 -27.40
CA ASN A 304 -29.09 -4.32 -27.04
C ASN A 304 -29.39 -4.39 -25.53
N ASN A 305 -28.39 -4.34 -24.66
CA ASN A 305 -28.64 -4.19 -23.23
C ASN A 305 -28.57 -2.71 -22.89
N ASN A 306 -29.73 -2.05 -22.85
CA ASN A 306 -29.98 -0.72 -22.25
C ASN A 306 -29.69 -0.72 -20.73
N ILE A 307 -28.56 -1.27 -20.31
CA ILE A 307 -27.89 -0.78 -19.11
C ILE A 307 -26.96 0.28 -19.68
N ASN A 308 -27.30 1.55 -19.46
CA ASN A 308 -26.36 2.64 -19.62
C ASN A 308 -25.09 2.27 -18.84
N TYR A 309 -24.12 1.66 -19.52
CA TYR A 309 -22.71 1.85 -19.21
C TYR A 309 -22.36 3.21 -19.80
N SER A 310 -23.01 4.23 -19.25
CA SER A 310 -22.45 5.57 -19.13
C SER A 310 -21.04 5.43 -18.58
N GLU A 311 -20.22 6.43 -18.86
CA GLU A 311 -18.89 6.59 -18.26
C GLU A 311 -18.90 6.44 -16.72
N GLU A 312 -20.08 6.52 -16.08
CA GLU A 312 -20.42 6.22 -14.67
C GLU A 312 -20.04 4.81 -14.16
N ASN A 313 -19.62 3.88 -15.03
CA ASN A 313 -19.19 2.53 -14.63
C ASN A 313 -17.66 2.34 -14.53
N LYS A 314 -16.88 3.37 -14.87
CA LYS A 314 -15.44 3.38 -14.59
C LYS A 314 -15.24 3.53 -13.08
N GLU A 315 -14.29 2.78 -12.52
CA GLU A 315 -13.81 3.11 -11.17
C GLU A 315 -13.32 4.56 -11.18
N PRO A 316 -13.36 5.30 -10.05
CA PRO A 316 -12.58 6.52 -9.89
C PRO A 316 -11.11 6.22 -10.18
N ASP A 317 -10.71 6.35 -11.43
CA ASP A 317 -9.40 5.91 -11.83
C ASP A 317 -8.55 7.12 -12.19
N LEU A 318 -7.44 7.21 -11.47
CA LEU A 318 -6.36 8.12 -11.72
C LEU A 318 -5.54 7.69 -12.94
N GLU A 319 -6.00 6.68 -13.70
CA GLU A 319 -5.49 6.23 -14.99
C GLU A 319 -5.07 7.37 -15.91
N HIS A 320 -5.85 8.45 -16.02
CA HIS A 320 -5.47 9.60 -16.85
C HIS A 320 -4.21 10.30 -16.32
N MET A 321 -4.11 10.50 -15.00
CA MET A 321 -2.94 11.09 -14.34
C MET A 321 -1.73 10.16 -14.40
N ASN A 322 -1.94 8.86 -14.17
CA ASN A 322 -0.91 7.83 -14.28
C ASN A 322 -0.38 7.73 -15.72
N LYS A 323 -1.27 7.76 -16.72
CA LYS A 323 -0.91 7.81 -18.14
C LYS A 323 -0.07 9.04 -18.46
N ALA A 324 -0.53 10.23 -18.06
CA ALA A 324 0.20 11.47 -18.29
C ALA A 324 1.60 11.40 -17.65
N PHE A 325 1.69 10.95 -16.40
CA PHE A 325 2.97 10.81 -15.71
C PHE A 325 3.91 9.79 -16.38
N LEU A 326 3.41 8.61 -16.78
CA LEU A 326 4.20 7.57 -17.45
C LEU A 326 4.74 8.01 -18.82
N VAL A 327 3.96 8.79 -19.57
CA VAL A 327 4.29 9.25 -20.91
C VAL A 327 5.15 10.52 -20.87
N GLU A 328 4.79 11.50 -20.04
CA GLU A 328 5.38 12.83 -20.08
C GLU A 328 6.58 12.98 -19.14
N GLU A 329 6.50 12.43 -17.92
CA GLU A 329 7.57 12.57 -16.92
C GLU A 329 8.52 11.37 -16.95
N MET A 330 7.96 10.17 -16.81
CA MET A 330 8.78 8.96 -16.72
C MET A 330 9.32 8.52 -18.07
N LYS A 331 8.73 8.95 -19.20
CA LYS A 331 9.10 8.49 -20.55
C LYS A 331 9.24 6.96 -20.61
N LEU A 332 8.28 6.23 -20.03
CA LEU A 332 8.23 4.75 -20.01
C LEU A 332 7.11 4.18 -20.87
N ALA A 333 6.22 5.05 -21.36
CA ALA A 333 5.07 4.66 -22.16
C ALA A 333 4.88 5.61 -23.34
N MET A 334 4.07 5.16 -24.29
CA MET A 334 3.66 5.91 -25.46
C MET A 334 2.13 5.88 -25.51
N SER A 335 1.53 7.06 -25.66
CA SER A 335 0.08 7.19 -25.71
C SER A 335 -0.46 6.85 -27.09
N MET A 336 -1.62 6.21 -27.12
CA MET A 336 -2.47 6.10 -28.30
C MET A 336 -3.41 7.31 -28.39
N GLU A 337 -3.59 7.80 -29.60
CA GLU A 337 -4.52 8.89 -29.93
C GLU A 337 -5.93 8.34 -30.18
N LYS A 338 -6.93 9.10 -29.71
CA LYS A 338 -8.34 8.79 -29.93
C LYS A 338 -8.90 9.72 -30.99
N LEU A 339 -9.82 9.19 -31.80
CA LEU A 339 -10.67 9.97 -32.69
C LEU A 339 -11.68 10.77 -31.87
N GLU A 340 -12.39 11.70 -32.53
CA GLU A 340 -13.40 12.56 -31.88
C GLU A 340 -14.53 11.77 -31.21
N ASP A 341 -14.87 10.59 -31.74
CA ASP A 341 -15.86 9.67 -31.18
C ASP A 341 -15.32 8.82 -30.01
N GLY A 342 -14.06 9.03 -29.62
CA GLY A 342 -13.39 8.31 -28.53
C GLY A 342 -12.76 6.97 -28.93
N LEU A 343 -12.91 6.51 -30.18
CA LEU A 343 -12.29 5.27 -30.65
C LEU A 343 -10.80 5.44 -30.95
N VAL A 344 -10.02 4.40 -30.70
CA VAL A 344 -8.65 4.26 -31.22
C VAL A 344 -8.71 3.44 -32.49
N SER A 345 -8.30 4.02 -33.61
CA SER A 345 -8.35 3.37 -34.93
C SER A 345 -7.34 2.21 -35.05
N ALA A 346 -7.62 1.27 -35.95
CA ALA A 346 -6.73 0.16 -36.27
C ALA A 346 -5.38 0.64 -36.79
N ALA A 347 -5.36 1.74 -37.55
CA ALA A 347 -4.12 2.35 -38.04
C ALA A 347 -3.27 2.90 -36.90
N GLU A 348 -3.90 3.52 -35.89
CA GLU A 348 -3.20 3.99 -34.70
C GLU A 348 -2.66 2.84 -33.86
N VAL A 349 -3.46 1.78 -33.66
CA VAL A 349 -3.01 0.56 -32.96
C VAL A 349 -1.82 -0.08 -33.68
N GLU A 350 -1.90 -0.25 -35.01
CA GLU A 350 -0.82 -0.78 -35.85
C GLU A 350 0.45 0.06 -35.67
N ASN A 351 0.34 1.38 -35.89
CA ASN A 351 1.47 2.29 -35.84
C ASN A 351 2.14 2.28 -34.47
N LYS A 352 1.37 2.33 -33.38
CA LYS A 352 1.92 2.33 -32.02
C LYS A 352 2.54 0.99 -31.65
N ILE A 353 1.97 -0.13 -32.07
CA ILE A 353 2.58 -1.44 -31.85
C ILE A 353 3.91 -1.56 -32.60
N ARG A 354 3.97 -1.12 -33.86
CA ARG A 354 5.21 -1.14 -34.64
C ARG A 354 6.23 -0.14 -34.10
N ALA A 355 5.81 1.05 -33.70
CA ALA A 355 6.66 2.02 -33.04
C ALA A 355 7.28 1.48 -31.76
N LEU A 356 6.48 0.79 -30.94
CA LEU A 356 6.97 0.13 -29.75
C LEU A 356 7.99 -0.94 -30.15
N MET A 357 7.68 -1.86 -31.06
CA MET A 357 8.49 -3.06 -31.29
C MET A 357 9.71 -2.84 -32.19
N GLU A 358 9.56 -2.09 -33.27
CA GLU A 358 10.51 -1.98 -34.39
C GLU A 358 11.37 -0.70 -34.34
N TRP A 359 10.80 0.40 -33.84
CA TRP A 359 11.42 1.73 -34.00
C TRP A 359 12.35 2.08 -32.83
N GLU A 360 13.19 3.10 -33.04
CA GLU A 360 14.19 3.53 -32.06
C GLU A 360 13.54 4.08 -30.78
N GLU A 361 12.44 4.82 -30.91
CA GLU A 361 11.68 5.32 -29.76
C GLU A 361 11.23 4.19 -28.84
N GLY A 362 10.62 3.13 -29.39
CA GLY A 362 10.20 1.97 -28.62
C GLY A 362 11.35 1.17 -28.00
N ARG A 363 12.51 1.12 -28.68
CA ARG A 363 13.74 0.53 -28.12
C ARG A 363 14.22 1.30 -26.90
N LEU A 364 14.26 2.64 -26.98
CA LEU A 364 14.65 3.50 -25.84
C LEU A 364 13.69 3.34 -24.66
N LEU A 365 12.38 3.26 -24.93
CA LEU A 365 11.37 2.98 -23.90
C LEU A 365 11.62 1.65 -23.21
N ARG A 366 11.84 0.56 -23.97
CA ARG A 366 12.14 -0.77 -23.40
C ARG A 366 13.42 -0.78 -22.57
N GLU A 367 14.47 -0.10 -23.02
CA GLU A 367 15.74 0.01 -22.31
C GLU A 367 15.58 0.78 -20.99
N LYS A 368 14.81 1.87 -20.99
CA LYS A 368 14.49 2.62 -19.77
C LYS A 368 13.64 1.77 -18.80
N SER A 369 12.63 1.07 -19.30
CA SER A 369 11.81 0.14 -18.51
C SER A 369 12.64 -1.00 -17.91
N ARG A 370 13.66 -1.51 -18.63
CA ARG A 370 14.58 -2.52 -18.12
C ARG A 370 15.43 -1.99 -16.96
N LYS A 371 15.99 -0.79 -17.08
CA LYS A 371 16.73 -0.15 -15.98
C LYS A 371 15.84 0.08 -14.76
N MET A 372 14.62 0.56 -14.96
CA MET A 372 13.65 0.76 -13.89
C MET A 372 13.28 -0.57 -13.21
N LYS A 373 13.20 -1.68 -13.96
CA LYS A 373 13.03 -3.02 -13.38
C LYS A 373 14.21 -3.41 -12.49
N GLU A 374 15.44 -3.15 -12.91
CA GLU A 374 16.64 -3.45 -12.12
C GLU A 374 16.64 -2.66 -10.81
N GLU A 375 16.34 -1.36 -10.86
CA GLU A 375 16.16 -0.53 -9.67
C GLU A 375 15.06 -1.07 -8.75
N ALA A 376 13.90 -1.46 -9.32
CA ALA A 376 12.79 -2.04 -8.59
C ALA A 376 13.12 -3.39 -7.90
N MET A 377 14.11 -4.14 -8.41
CA MET A 377 14.59 -5.36 -7.76
C MET A 377 15.50 -5.05 -6.56
N ASP A 378 16.25 -3.96 -6.63
CA ASP A 378 17.24 -3.57 -5.62
C ASP A 378 16.60 -2.87 -4.40
N VAL A 379 15.41 -2.29 -4.52
CA VAL A 379 14.75 -1.54 -3.42
C VAL A 379 14.39 -2.38 -2.19
N TRP A 380 14.34 -3.71 -2.34
CA TRP A 380 14.11 -4.66 -1.24
C TRP A 380 15.39 -5.31 -0.70
N SER A 381 16.56 -4.91 -1.19
CA SER A 381 17.84 -5.26 -0.57
C SER A 381 17.97 -4.63 0.82
N ASP A 382 18.95 -5.07 1.63
CA ASP A 382 19.15 -4.58 3.00
C ASP A 382 19.35 -3.05 3.09
N CYS A 383 19.84 -2.42 2.01
CA CYS A 383 20.02 -0.96 1.91
C CYS A 383 19.05 -0.30 0.91
N GLY A 384 18.07 -1.05 0.40
CA GLY A 384 17.10 -0.57 -0.56
C GLY A 384 16.10 0.42 0.05
N SER A 385 15.63 1.38 -0.74
CA SER A 385 14.76 2.47 -0.25
C SER A 385 13.48 1.96 0.39
N SER A 386 12.87 0.92 -0.17
CA SER A 386 11.60 0.37 0.31
C SER A 386 11.80 -0.45 1.57
N MET A 387 12.91 -1.19 1.68
CA MET A 387 13.30 -1.86 2.92
C MET A 387 13.51 -0.86 4.06
N ILE A 388 14.20 0.25 3.80
CA ILE A 388 14.42 1.32 4.79
C ILE A 388 13.10 1.99 5.19
N ALA A 389 12.24 2.34 4.24
CA ALA A 389 10.94 2.92 4.52
C ALA A 389 10.06 1.97 5.35
N PHE A 390 10.08 0.68 5.01
CA PHE A 390 9.36 -0.36 5.73
C PHE A 390 9.90 -0.59 7.15
N ALA A 391 11.22 -0.56 7.35
CA ALA A 391 11.83 -0.63 8.67
C ALA A 391 11.41 0.56 9.55
N ARG A 392 11.46 1.79 9.02
CA ARG A 392 10.99 3.00 9.72
C ARG A 392 9.51 2.92 10.08
N LEU A 393 8.69 2.36 9.19
CA LEU A 393 7.28 2.11 9.47
C LEU A 393 7.11 1.13 10.64
N ALA A 394 7.81 0.00 10.62
CA ALA A 394 7.73 -1.00 11.67
C ALA A 394 8.25 -0.47 13.03
N GLU A 395 9.33 0.32 13.02
CA GLU A 395 9.84 1.02 14.20
C GLU A 395 8.77 1.94 14.81
N SER A 396 8.01 2.66 13.97
CA SER A 396 6.92 3.52 14.46
C SER A 396 5.84 2.76 15.26
N TRP A 397 5.66 1.46 14.99
CA TRP A 397 4.72 0.59 15.70
C TRP A 397 5.27 0.03 17.01
N VAL A 398 6.58 -0.18 17.10
CA VAL A 398 7.25 -0.71 18.29
C VAL A 398 7.46 0.39 19.32
N ASP A 399 7.98 1.53 18.88
CA ASP A 399 8.51 2.60 19.73
C ASP A 399 7.43 3.58 20.22
N ARG A 400 6.15 3.21 20.17
CA ARG A 400 5.03 4.08 20.58
C ARG A 400 5.24 4.71 21.96
N ARG A 401 5.81 3.98 22.93
CA ARG A 401 6.10 4.53 24.27
C ARG A 401 7.23 5.57 24.24
N TYR A 402 8.27 5.35 23.45
CA TYR A 402 9.37 6.29 23.28
C TYR A 402 8.92 7.52 22.50
N ASN A 403 8.20 7.35 21.38
CA ASN A 403 7.65 8.44 20.59
C ASN A 403 6.63 9.26 21.39
N HIS A 404 5.73 8.61 22.14
CA HIS A 404 4.80 9.30 23.03
C HIS A 404 5.53 10.09 24.11
N TYR A 405 6.59 9.53 24.68
CA TYR A 405 7.45 10.25 25.61
C TYR A 405 8.12 11.48 24.95
N CYS A 406 8.63 11.35 23.73
CA CYS A 406 9.21 12.47 22.97
C CYS A 406 8.18 13.55 22.65
N GLU A 407 6.95 13.17 22.24
CA GLU A 407 5.84 14.11 22.02
C GLU A 407 5.45 14.83 23.31
N GLN A 408 5.31 14.12 24.43
CA GLN A 408 5.03 14.74 25.72
C GLN A 408 6.14 15.69 26.16
N MET A 409 7.40 15.29 25.97
CA MET A 409 8.55 16.17 26.23
C MET A 409 8.48 17.42 25.35
N GLN A 410 8.15 17.29 24.06
CA GLN A 410 8.02 18.43 23.16
C GLN A 410 6.85 19.36 23.55
N MET A 411 5.73 18.83 24.02
CA MET A 411 4.64 19.65 24.56
C MET A 411 5.07 20.44 25.80
N VAL A 412 5.82 19.81 26.70
CA VAL A 412 6.39 20.49 27.89
C VAL A 412 7.38 21.57 27.47
N VAL A 413 8.23 21.30 26.47
CA VAL A 413 9.15 22.29 25.89
C VAL A 413 8.40 23.48 25.33
N ASN A 414 7.41 23.25 24.47
CA ASN A 414 6.64 24.32 23.84
C ASN A 414 5.88 25.14 24.89
N SER A 415 5.35 24.50 25.94
CA SER A 415 4.69 25.19 27.05
C SER A 415 5.65 25.96 27.93
N PHE A 416 6.91 25.52 28.08
CA PHE A 416 7.92 26.22 28.86
C PHE A 416 8.45 27.43 28.10
N ASP A 417 8.77 27.24 26.82
CA ASP A 417 9.26 28.30 25.93
C ASP A 417 8.20 29.39 25.70
N SER A 418 6.90 29.07 25.75
CA SER A 418 5.83 30.07 25.66
C SER A 418 5.75 31.00 26.89
N VAL A 419 6.20 30.53 28.06
CA VAL A 419 6.21 31.29 29.31
C VAL A 419 7.55 32.00 29.54
N MET A 420 8.65 31.32 29.23
CA MET A 420 10.01 31.74 29.59
C MET A 420 10.83 32.32 28.42
N GLY A 421 10.31 32.25 27.19
CA GLY A 421 10.97 32.69 25.97
C GLY A 421 11.55 31.53 25.14
N PHE A 422 11.60 31.71 23.82
CA PHE A 422 12.07 30.69 22.88
C PHE A 422 13.48 30.18 23.24
N GLY A 423 13.63 28.85 23.35
CA GLY A 423 14.90 28.19 23.64
C GLY A 423 15.25 28.08 25.12
N ALA A 424 14.42 28.60 26.04
CA ALA A 424 14.64 28.53 27.48
C ALA A 424 14.61 27.10 28.03
N ALA A 425 13.88 26.18 27.40
CA ALA A 425 13.82 24.77 27.78
C ALA A 425 15.08 23.96 27.40
N THR A 426 15.90 24.47 26.47
CA THR A 426 17.04 23.74 25.85
C THR A 426 18.05 23.15 26.86
N PRO A 427 18.47 23.86 27.92
CA PRO A 427 19.41 23.31 28.89
C PRO A 427 18.83 22.11 29.66
N TYR A 428 17.53 22.15 29.97
CA TYR A 428 16.83 21.11 30.70
C TYR A 428 16.58 19.86 29.85
N THR A 429 16.18 20.05 28.60
CA THR A 429 16.00 18.94 27.65
C THR A 429 17.31 18.25 27.31
N SER A 430 18.39 19.01 27.15
CA SER A 430 19.74 18.45 26.93
C SER A 430 20.20 17.56 28.09
N LEU A 431 19.91 17.97 29.33
CA LEU A 431 20.23 17.18 30.52
C LEU A 431 19.39 15.90 30.60
N ALA A 432 18.08 15.99 30.35
CA ALA A 432 17.18 14.85 30.31
C ALA A 432 17.61 13.84 29.23
N GLN A 433 17.94 14.32 28.03
CA GLN A 433 18.40 13.48 26.92
C GLN A 433 19.71 12.76 27.26
N LYS A 434 20.70 13.46 27.85
CA LYS A 434 21.95 12.82 28.31
C LYS A 434 21.72 11.75 29.37
N ALA A 435 20.81 11.98 30.31
CA ALA A 435 20.47 11.01 31.35
C ALA A 435 19.83 9.75 30.74
N MET A 436 18.89 9.91 29.82
CA MET A 436 18.27 8.78 29.11
C MET A 436 19.25 8.01 28.24
N SER A 437 20.08 8.70 27.44
CA SER A 437 21.08 8.04 26.59
C SER A 437 22.11 7.26 27.41
N ARG A 438 22.42 7.69 28.64
CA ARG A 438 23.22 6.91 29.58
C ARG A 438 22.47 5.65 30.04
N HIS A 439 21.20 5.77 30.39
CA HIS A 439 20.39 4.62 30.81
C HIS A 439 20.25 3.55 29.71
N PHE A 440 19.94 3.96 28.47
CA PHE A 440 19.85 3.04 27.33
C PHE A 440 21.18 2.38 26.99
N ARG A 441 22.31 3.11 27.10
CA ARG A 441 23.64 2.50 26.96
C ARG A 441 23.89 1.44 28.03
N CYS A 442 23.61 1.73 29.30
CA CYS A 442 23.74 0.75 30.37
C CYS A 442 22.87 -0.49 30.14
N LEU A 443 21.64 -0.31 29.65
CA LEU A 443 20.74 -1.42 29.31
C LEU A 443 21.28 -2.26 28.15
N LYS A 444 21.71 -1.62 27.06
CA LYS A 444 22.32 -2.29 25.91
C LYS A 444 23.56 -3.09 26.34
N ASP A 445 24.43 -2.49 27.15
CA ASP A 445 25.65 -3.14 27.63
C ASP A 445 25.32 -4.33 28.55
N SER A 446 24.27 -4.22 29.36
CA SER A 446 23.78 -5.32 30.20
C SER A 446 23.21 -6.47 29.37
N ILE A 447 22.41 -6.17 28.35
CA ILE A 447 21.85 -7.17 27.41
C ILE A 447 22.97 -7.85 26.63
N ALA A 448 23.92 -7.07 26.09
CA ALA A 448 25.08 -7.61 25.38
C ALA A 448 25.96 -8.50 26.27
N ALA A 449 26.17 -8.10 27.52
CA ALA A 449 26.90 -8.91 28.51
C ALA A 449 26.15 -10.22 28.82
N GLN A 450 24.82 -10.19 28.97
CA GLN A 450 24.02 -11.38 29.19
C GLN A 450 24.00 -12.31 27.98
N LEU A 451 23.88 -11.77 26.77
CA LEU A 451 23.97 -12.53 25.51
C LEU A 451 25.34 -13.22 25.41
N LYS A 452 26.42 -12.47 25.63
CA LYS A 452 27.79 -13.01 25.61
C LYS A 452 27.98 -14.13 26.63
N HIS A 453 27.56 -13.90 27.87
CA HIS A 453 27.62 -14.90 28.94
C HIS A 453 26.79 -16.15 28.61
N THR A 454 25.63 -15.97 27.98
CA THR A 454 24.76 -17.08 27.55
C THR A 454 25.42 -17.86 26.41
N CYS A 455 26.00 -17.20 25.40
CA CYS A 455 26.75 -17.85 24.32
C CYS A 455 27.98 -18.63 24.87
N GLU A 456 28.71 -18.06 25.83
CA GLU A 456 29.83 -18.72 26.51
C GLU A 456 29.38 -19.98 27.27
N LEU A 457 28.25 -19.91 27.99
CA LEU A 457 27.65 -21.07 28.66
C LEU A 457 27.14 -22.15 27.68
N LEU A 458 26.73 -21.73 26.48
CA LEU A 458 26.29 -22.62 25.41
C LEU A 458 27.48 -23.24 24.64
N GLY A 459 28.72 -22.86 24.95
CA GLY A 459 29.95 -23.39 24.36
C GLY A 459 30.32 -22.80 23.00
N GLU A 460 29.67 -21.71 22.58
CA GLU A 460 30.00 -21.00 21.34
C GLU A 460 31.09 -19.96 21.65
N LYS A 461 32.36 -20.33 21.49
CA LYS A 461 33.47 -19.37 21.46
C LYS A 461 33.77 -18.95 20.02
N ASP A 462 33.90 -17.65 19.83
CA ASP A 462 34.27 -17.01 18.58
C ASP A 462 35.47 -17.68 17.89
N GLY A 463 35.22 -18.21 16.69
CA GLY A 463 36.17 -18.34 15.58
C GLY A 463 37.60 -18.81 15.89
N THR A 464 37.81 -20.10 16.17
CA THR A 464 38.97 -20.85 15.61
C THR A 464 38.67 -22.35 15.57
N ARG A 465 38.96 -23.00 14.43
CA ARG A 465 38.73 -24.43 14.14
C ARG A 465 39.25 -25.36 15.25
N ALA A 466 38.45 -26.37 15.63
CA ALA A 466 38.97 -27.69 16.02
C ALA A 466 37.94 -28.80 15.75
N SER A 467 38.41 -29.86 15.10
CA SER A 467 37.77 -31.13 14.82
C SER A 467 37.73 -32.01 16.08
N GLY A 468 36.67 -32.84 16.25
CA GLY A 468 36.68 -33.95 17.20
C GLY A 468 35.32 -34.23 17.88
N VAL A 469 34.67 -35.32 17.48
CA VAL A 469 33.47 -35.90 18.12
C VAL A 469 33.81 -36.55 19.46
N THR A 470 32.94 -36.42 20.48
CA THR A 470 32.48 -37.56 21.33
C THR A 470 31.27 -37.21 22.22
N LYS A 471 30.38 -38.19 22.35
CA LYS A 471 29.14 -38.26 23.14
C LYS A 471 29.31 -37.92 24.63
N GLY A 472 28.28 -37.28 25.20
CA GLY A 472 28.00 -37.28 26.63
C GLY A 472 27.55 -35.91 27.14
N GLU A 473 26.23 -35.67 27.18
CA GLU A 473 25.54 -34.52 27.80
C GLU A 473 26.06 -33.12 27.43
N THR A 474 25.47 -32.49 26.40
CA THR A 474 25.80 -31.10 26.05
C THR A 474 25.38 -30.14 27.18
N PRO A 475 26.23 -29.15 27.57
CA PRO A 475 25.90 -28.11 28.56
C PRO A 475 24.56 -27.38 28.27
N ARG A 476 24.23 -27.29 26.98
CA ARG A 476 22.94 -26.81 26.43
C ARG A 476 21.71 -27.46 27.06
N LEU A 477 21.70 -28.79 27.20
CA LEU A 477 20.55 -29.53 27.73
C LEU A 477 20.39 -29.33 29.24
N LYS A 478 21.51 -29.26 29.99
CA LYS A 478 21.48 -28.98 31.43
C LYS A 478 20.97 -27.56 31.73
N LEU A 479 21.35 -26.58 30.92
CA LEU A 479 20.90 -25.19 31.09
C LEU A 479 19.40 -25.04 30.76
N LEU A 480 18.93 -25.69 29.69
CA LEU A 480 17.50 -25.73 29.34
C LEU A 480 16.66 -26.41 30.44
N GLU A 481 17.15 -27.51 31.01
CA GLU A 481 16.48 -28.20 32.11
C GLU A 481 16.46 -27.36 33.40
N GLN A 482 17.55 -26.61 33.67
CA GLN A 482 17.63 -25.72 34.83
C GLN A 482 16.74 -24.48 34.67
N SER A 483 16.69 -23.87 33.48
CA SER A 483 15.74 -22.79 33.17
C SER A 483 14.29 -23.26 33.23
N LEU A 484 13.98 -24.47 32.74
CA LEU A 484 12.63 -25.03 32.83
C LEU A 484 12.21 -25.26 34.29
N LYS A 485 13.13 -25.75 35.14
CA LYS A 485 12.90 -25.90 36.59
C LYS A 485 12.72 -24.55 37.29
N GLN A 486 13.48 -23.51 36.91
CA GLN A 486 13.32 -22.17 37.46
C GLN A 486 11.99 -21.54 37.05
N GLN A 487 11.57 -21.71 35.80
CA GLN A 487 10.30 -21.20 35.30
C GLN A 487 9.11 -21.90 35.99
N GLN A 488 9.19 -23.22 36.20
CA GLN A 488 8.20 -23.98 36.97
C GLN A 488 8.13 -23.56 38.45
N ALA A 489 9.27 -23.21 39.07
CA ALA A 489 9.30 -22.68 40.44
C ALA A 489 8.66 -21.28 40.55
N PHE A 490 8.84 -20.42 39.55
CA PHE A 490 8.20 -19.10 39.48
C PHE A 490 6.67 -19.19 39.31
N HIS A 491 6.16 -20.22 38.61
CA HIS A 491 4.72 -20.45 38.47
C HIS A 491 4.05 -21.01 39.74
N GLN A 492 4.80 -21.67 40.64
CA GLN A 492 4.28 -22.17 41.92
C GLN A 492 4.19 -21.10 43.02
N MET A 493 4.97 -20.01 42.90
CA MET A 493 5.04 -18.96 43.92
C MET A 493 4.18 -17.77 43.48
N GLY A 494 2.86 -17.92 43.59
CA GLY A 494 1.91 -16.85 43.30
C GLY A 494 2.10 -15.65 44.23
N MET A 495 2.84 -14.63 43.78
CA MET A 495 2.88 -13.30 44.38
C MET A 495 2.80 -12.27 43.26
N THR A 496 1.64 -11.63 43.19
CA THR A 496 1.40 -10.34 42.55
C THR A 496 2.31 -9.27 43.12
N ASP A 497 2.96 -8.48 42.27
CA ASP A 497 2.80 -7.03 42.32
C ASP A 497 3.05 -6.39 40.95
N GLN A 498 2.12 -5.51 40.59
CA GLN A 498 2.23 -4.53 39.52
C GLN A 498 3.27 -3.47 39.93
N GLU A 499 4.23 -3.19 39.06
CA GLU A 499 4.51 -1.85 38.51
C GLU A 499 5.93 -1.76 37.94
N ALA A 500 6.05 -0.86 36.97
CA ALA A 500 7.28 -0.34 36.38
C ALA A 500 8.10 -1.32 35.53
N TRP A 501 7.86 -1.22 34.22
CA TRP A 501 8.89 -1.25 33.17
C TRP A 501 10.08 -2.19 33.39
N ARG A 502 10.11 -3.30 32.65
CA ARG A 502 11.34 -4.05 32.38
C ARG A 502 11.41 -4.45 30.89
N PRO A 503 12.63 -4.58 30.34
CA PRO A 503 12.98 -4.36 28.93
C PRO A 503 12.16 -5.15 27.91
#